data_AF-A0A6A9SJC9-F1
#
_entry.id   AF-A0A6A9SJC9-F1
#
_cell.length_a   1.000
_cell.length_b   1.000
_cell.length_c   1.000
_cell.angle_alpha   90.00
_cell.angle_beta   90.00
_cell.angle_gamma   90.00
#
_symmetry.space_group_name_H-M   'P 1'
#
loop_
_entity.id
_entity.type
_entity.pdbx_description
1 polymer ?
#
loop_
_entity_poly.entity_id
_entity_poly.type
_entity_poly.pdbx_seq_one_letter_code
_entity_poly.pdbx_strand_id
1 'polypeptide(L)' 'MNVAFVVAATLTGVVVGAVFASLRIPIPAPPSLAGVMGIVGIWLGYRLVKHFDVGFDLLEALGA' A
#
# COMPACT_ATOMS: atom_id res chain seq x y z
N MET A 1 12.81 -0.29 11.39
CA MET A 1 11.93 -1.25 10.68
C MET A 1 11.93 -2.54 11.46
N ASN A 2 10.79 -2.97 12.00
CA ASN A 2 10.70 -4.24 12.71
C ASN A 2 10.40 -5.34 11.68
N VAL A 3 11.40 -6.16 11.39
CA VAL A 3 11.35 -7.23 10.39
C VAL A 3 10.22 -8.23 10.68
N ALA A 4 9.93 -8.49 11.95
CA ALA A 4 8.85 -9.39 12.34
C ALA A 4 7.48 -8.90 11.85
N PHE A 5 7.21 -7.59 11.90
CA PHE A 5 5.95 -7.04 11.37
C PHE A 5 5.85 -7.18 9.84
N VAL A 6 6.95 -7.00 9.12
CA VAL A 6 6.97 -7.17 7.65
C VAL A 6 6.63 -8.61 7.29
N VAL A 7 7.29 -9.57 7.95
CA VAL A 7 7.03 -11.01 7.72
C VAL A 7 5.59 -11.37 8.08
N ALA A 8 5.08 -10.90 9.22
CA ALA A 8 3.70 -11.15 9.64
C ALA A 8 2.67 -10.56 8.66
N ALA A 9 2.90 -9.34 8.17
CA ALA A 9 2.03 -8.70 7.18
C ALA A 9 2.03 -9.46 5.85
N THR A 10 3.20 -9.89 5.36
CA THR A 10 3.31 -10.69 4.14
C THR A 10 2.61 -12.04 4.29
N LEU A 11 2.84 -12.75 5.40
CA LEU A 11 2.17 -14.02 5.68
C LEU A 11 0.65 -13.85 5.77
N THR A 12 0.19 -12.77 6.41
CA THR A 12 -1.25 -12.45 6.48
C THR A 12 -1.83 -12.27 5.08
N GLY A 13 -1.17 -11.50 4.21
CA GLY A 13 -1.60 -11.32 2.82
C GLY A 13 -1.66 -12.63 2.03
N VAL A 14 -0.64 -13.50 2.18
CA VAL A 14 -0.60 -14.83 1.54
C VAL A 14 -1.75 -15.70 2.02
N VAL A 15 -1.97 -15.79 3.34
CA VAL A 15 -3.03 -16.63 3.91
C VAL A 15 -4.40 -16.13 3.49
N VAL A 16 -4.67 -14.83 3.57
CA VAL A 16 -5.94 -14.24 3.13
C VAL A 16 -6.15 -14.49 1.64
N GLY A 17 -5.14 -14.26 0.80
CA GLY A 17 -5.22 -14.54 -0.63
C GLY A 17 -5.52 -16.02 -0.93
N ALA A 18 -4.84 -16.93 -0.25
CA ALA A 18 -5.07 -18.38 -0.39
C ALA A 18 -6.48 -18.79 0.03
N VAL A 19 -6.99 -18.27 1.15
CA VAL A 19 -8.36 -18.54 1.62
C VAL A 19 -9.39 -18.07 0.59
N PHE A 20 -9.29 -16.83 0.11
CA PHE A 20 -10.25 -16.30 -0.87
C PHE A 20 -10.20 -17.05 -2.20
N ALA A 21 -9.00 -17.40 -2.68
CA ALA A 21 -8.82 -18.21 -3.87
C ALA A 21 -9.42 -19.62 -3.70
N SER A 22 -9.20 -20.26 -2.54
CA SER A 22 -9.72 -21.60 -2.24
C SER A 22 -11.25 -21.63 -2.16
N LEU A 23 -11.86 -20.59 -1.60
CA LEU A 23 -13.31 -20.44 -1.48
C LEU A 23 -13.96 -19.86 -2.75
N ARG A 24 -13.17 -19.50 -3.77
CA ARG A 24 -13.63 -18.85 -5.01
C ARG A 24 -14.43 -17.55 -4.76
N ILE A 25 -14.09 -16.84 -3.70
CA ILE A 25 -14.69 -15.55 -3.35
C ILE A 25 -13.89 -14.45 -4.05
N PRO A 26 -14.54 -13.39 -4.58
CA PRO A 26 -13.84 -12.23 -5.11
C PRO A 26 -12.85 -11.67 -4.08
N ILE A 27 -11.61 -11.48 -4.48
CA ILE A 27 -10.57 -10.96 -3.58
C ILE A 27 -10.84 -9.47 -3.25
N PRO A 28 -10.62 -9.02 -1.99
CA PRO A 28 -10.74 -7.61 -1.62
C PRO A 28 -9.59 -6.74 -2.17
N ALA A 29 -8.48 -7.37 -2.54
CA ALA A 29 -7.27 -6.72 -3.05
C ALA A 29 -7.39 -6.38 -4.54
N PRO A 30 -6.56 -5.45 -5.07
CA PRO A 30 -6.59 -5.09 -6.49
C PRO A 30 -6.42 -6.33 -7.38
N PRO A 31 -7.36 -6.61 -8.31
CA PRO A 31 -7.36 -7.86 -9.09
C PRO A 31 -6.34 -7.87 -10.23
N SER A 32 -5.72 -6.73 -10.53
CA SER A 32 -4.78 -6.57 -11.63
C SER A 32 -3.41 -6.11 -11.14
N LEU A 33 -2.37 -6.50 -11.87
CA LEU A 33 -1.02 -6.00 -11.65
C LEU A 33 -0.98 -4.47 -11.72
N ALA A 34 -1.77 -3.87 -12.62
CA ALA A 34 -1.90 -2.42 -12.72
C ALA A 34 -2.38 -1.78 -11.40
N GLY A 35 -3.36 -2.39 -10.72
CA GLY A 35 -3.83 -1.90 -9.42
C GLY A 35 -2.76 -2.00 -8.32
N VAL A 36 -2.02 -3.11 -8.28
CA VAL A 36 -0.88 -3.28 -7.35
C VAL A 36 0.20 -2.23 -7.61
N MET A 37 0.55 -2.01 -8.89
CA MET A 37 1.53 -1.00 -9.29
C MET A 37 1.06 0.43 -8.96
N GLY A 38 -0.25 0.69 -8.96
CA GLY A 38 -0.80 1.96 -8.47
C GLY A 38 -0.46 2.23 -7.01
N ILE A 39 -0.65 1.24 -6.12
CA ILE A 39 -0.30 1.37 -4.68
C ILE A 39 1.21 1.57 -4.51
N VAL A 40 2.03 0.82 -5.25
CA VAL A 40 3.49 0.98 -5.24
C VAL A 40 3.89 2.38 -5.70
N GLY A 41 3.27 2.89 -6.76
CA GLY A 41 3.50 4.24 -7.28
C GLY A 41 3.14 5.33 -6.28
N ILE A 42 2.01 5.19 -5.56
CA ILE A 42 1.60 6.11 -4.49
C ILE A 42 2.66 6.14 -3.39
N TRP A 43 3.11 4.97 -2.92
CA TRP A 43 4.12 4.88 -1.86
C TRP A 43 5.47 5.48 -2.31
N LEU A 44 5.91 5.18 -3.53
CA LEU A 44 7.15 5.74 -4.10
C LEU A 44 7.05 7.26 -4.25
N GLY A 45 5.94 7.76 -4.81
CA GLY A 45 5.71 9.21 -5.00
C GLY A 45 5.75 9.96 -3.67
N TYR A 46 5.05 9.46 -2.65
CA TYR A 46 5.11 10.01 -1.29
C TYR A 46 6.54 10.06 -0.75
N ARG A 47 7.30 8.96 -0.92
CA ARG A 47 8.68 8.86 -0.43
C ARG A 47 9.62 9.80 -1.16
N LEU A 48 9.43 10.02 -2.46
CA LEU A 48 10.21 10.96 -3.27
C LEU A 48 9.95 12.41 -2.85
N VAL A 49 8.67 12.82 -2.80
CA VAL A 49 8.25 14.16 -2.33
C VAL A 49 8.86 14.47 -0.97
N LYS A 50 8.73 13.53 -0.02
CA LYS A 50 9.31 13.67 1.32
C LYS A 50 10.84 13.70 1.34
N HIS A 51 11.49 12.99 0.43
CA HIS A 51 12.96 12.95 0.39
C HIS A 51 13.56 14.23 -0.19
N PHE A 52 12.91 14.80 -1.21
CA PHE A 52 13.33 16.06 -1.82
C PHE A 52 12.75 17.30 -1.12
N ASP A 53 11.92 17.11 -0.09
CA ASP A 53 11.19 18.16 0.62
C ASP A 53 10.41 19.10 -0.32
N VAL A 54 9.91 18.53 -1.43
CA VAL A 54 9.16 19.25 -2.45
C VAL A 54 7.70 18.98 -2.22
N GLY A 55 6.96 19.98 -1.73
CA GLY A 55 5.52 19.86 -1.51
C GLY A 55 4.90 21.19 -1.12
N PHE A 56 3.57 21.26 -1.21
CA PHE A 56 2.78 22.37 -0.68
C PHE A 56 1.90 21.80 0.43
N ASP A 57 2.04 22.33 1.64
CA ASP A 57 1.19 21.92 2.75
C ASP A 57 -0.19 22.55 2.58
N LEU A 58 -1.11 21.75 2.01
CA LEU A 58 -2.48 22.15 1.80
C LEU A 58 -3.23 22.35 3.12
N LEU A 59 -2.87 21.64 4.19
CA LEU A 59 -3.55 21.82 5.48
C LEU A 59 -3.15 23.16 6.11
N GLU A 60 -1.85 23.46 6.11
CA GLU A 60 -1.35 24.77 6.56
C GLU A 60 -1.95 25.91 5.73
N ALA A 61 -2.01 25.75 4.40
CA ALA A 61 -2.58 26.75 3.49
C ALA A 61 -4.09 26.96 3.67
N LEU A 62 -4.81 25.93 4.15
CA LEU A 62 -6.22 26.01 4.51
C LEU A 62 -6.44 26.50 5.96
N GLY A 63 -5.37 26.79 6.70
CA GLY A 63 -5.41 27.32 8.06
C GLY A 63 -5.76 26.28 9.13
N ALA A 64 -5.55 24.98 8.84
CA ALA A 64 -5.79 23.87 9.76
C ALA A 64 -4.55 23.53 10.60
#